data_AF-A0A932EXK9-F1
#
_entry.id   AF-A0A932EXK9-F1
#
_cell.length_a   1.000
_cell.length_b   1.000
_cell.length_c   1.000
_cell.angle_alpha   90.00
_cell.angle_beta   90.00
_cell.angle_gamma   90.00
#
_symmetry.space_group_name_H-M   'P 1'
#
loop_
_entity.id
_entity.type
_entity.pdbx_description
1 polymer ?
#
loop_
_entity_poly.entity_id
_entity_poly.type
_entity_poly.pdbx_seq_one_letter_code
_entity_poly.pdbx_strand_id
1 'polypeptide(L)' 'MNGRSRRLDSPPSRPPRHRADLSTASAGDLVEIQRSIDDRPRKTLGYMTPSEAYAQVVALTA' A
#
# COMPACT_ATOMS: atom_id res chain seq x y z
N MET A 1 -43.29 15.39 -23.37
CA MET A 1 -42.80 14.20 -22.64
C MET A 1 -41.57 13.65 -23.34
N ASN A 2 -40.55 13.30 -22.55
CA ASN A 2 -39.45 12.36 -22.78
C ASN A 2 -38.43 12.67 -23.89
N GLY A 3 -37.11 12.49 -23.71
CA GLY A 3 -36.35 11.96 -22.58
C GLY A 3 -34.87 12.27 -22.81
N ARG A 4 -34.22 12.88 -21.82
CA ARG A 4 -32.79 13.22 -21.83
C ARG A 4 -31.98 11.98 -21.42
N SER A 5 -31.54 11.17 -22.38
CA SER A 5 -30.47 10.19 -22.13
C SER A 5 -29.11 10.84 -22.36
N ARG A 6 -28.64 11.59 -21.37
CA ARG A 6 -27.21 11.93 -21.27
C ARG A 6 -26.50 10.66 -20.83
N ARG A 7 -25.76 10.01 -21.75
CA ARG A 7 -24.72 9.07 -21.35
C ARG A 7 -23.76 9.86 -20.45
N LEU A 8 -23.69 9.47 -19.18
CA LEU A 8 -22.66 9.94 -18.29
C LEU A 8 -21.37 9.30 -18.78
N ASP A 9 -20.59 10.05 -19.56
CA ASP A 9 -19.19 9.69 -19.79
C ASP A 9 -18.56 9.47 -18.41
N SER A 10 -18.03 8.26 -18.21
CA SER A 10 -17.33 7.92 -16.98
C SER A 10 -16.21 8.94 -16.78
N PRO A 11 -16.07 9.51 -15.56
CA PRO A 11 -15.04 10.52 -15.33
C PRO A 11 -13.66 9.92 -15.64
N PRO A 12 -12.73 10.72 -16.20
CA PRO A 12 -11.38 10.23 -16.49
C PRO A 12 -10.76 9.69 -15.21
N SER A 13 -10.17 8.50 -15.31
CA SER A 13 -9.39 7.86 -14.25
C SER A 13 -8.41 8.88 -13.67
N ARG A 14 -8.60 9.21 -12.40
CA ARG A 14 -7.79 10.17 -11.64
C ARG A 14 -6.30 9.84 -11.87
N PRO A 15 -5.45 10.84 -12.20
CA PRO A 15 -4.03 10.57 -12.42
C PRO A 15 -3.42 9.94 -11.17
N PRO A 16 -2.49 8.99 -11.32
CA PRO A 16 -1.93 8.23 -10.21
C PRO A 16 -1.28 9.20 -9.22
N ARG A 17 -1.85 9.28 -8.02
CA ARG A 17 -1.24 10.03 -6.93
C ARG A 17 -0.16 9.13 -6.34
N HIS A 18 1.09 9.48 -6.59
CA HIS A 18 2.31 8.82 -6.09
C HIS A 18 2.11 7.95 -4.84
N ARG A 19 1.84 6.68 -5.12
CA ARG A 19 1.90 5.50 -4.25
C ARG A 19 1.84 4.34 -5.25
N ALA A 20 2.64 3.29 -5.05
CA ALA A 20 2.56 2.13 -5.94
C ALA A 20 1.12 1.60 -5.90
N ASP A 21 0.49 1.49 -7.07
CA ASP A 21 -0.82 0.83 -7.18
C ASP A 21 -0.59 -0.66 -7.01
N LEU A 22 -1.01 -1.20 -5.86
CA LEU A 22 -0.84 -2.60 -5.52
C LEU A 22 -1.96 -3.48 -6.09
N SER A 23 -3.01 -2.89 -6.67
CA SER A 23 -4.12 -3.66 -7.26
C SER A 23 -3.71 -4.46 -8.50
N THR A 24 -2.57 -4.11 -9.10
CA THR A 24 -2.00 -4.77 -10.28
C THR A 24 -0.91 -5.78 -9.94
N ALA A 25 -0.50 -5.89 -8.68
CA ALA A 25 0.56 -6.77 -8.22
C ALA A 25 0.05 -8.21 -8.03
N SER A 26 0.84 -9.20 -8.42
CA SER A 26 0.54 -10.61 -8.10
C SER A 26 0.76 -10.89 -6.61
N ALA A 27 0.23 -12.02 -6.12
CA ALA A 27 0.51 -12.44 -4.75
C ALA A 27 2.01 -12.60 -4.46
N GLY A 28 2.80 -13.05 -5.44
CA GLY A 28 4.26 -13.14 -5.32
C GLY A 28 4.91 -11.76 -5.21
N ASP A 29 4.49 -10.82 -6.05
CA ASP A 29 5.00 -9.44 -6.00
C ASP A 29 4.71 -8.79 -4.65
N LEU A 30 3.53 -9.02 -4.09
CA LEU A 30 3.15 -8.49 -2.77
C LEU A 30 4.04 -9.05 -1.66
N VAL A 31 4.41 -10.34 -1.71
CA VAL A 31 5.34 -10.95 -0.75
C VAL A 31 6.73 -10.32 -0.85
N GLU A 32 7.23 -10.11 -2.07
CA GLU A 32 8.54 -9.49 -2.28
C GLU A 32 8.55 -8.02 -1.87
N ILE A 33 7.47 -7.27 -2.16
CA ILE A 33 7.29 -5.90 -1.69
C ILE A 33 7.26 -5.85 -0.16
N GLN A 34 6.51 -6.75 0.48
CA GLN A 34 6.42 -6.82 1.94
C GLN A 34 7.79 -7.04 2.57
N ARG A 35 8.53 -8.08 2.14
CA ARG A 35 9.89 -8.37 2.59
C ARG A 35 10.79 -7.14 2.44
N SER A 36 10.75 -6.52 1.27
CA SER A 36 11.56 -5.34 0.99
C SER A 36 11.22 -4.15 1.88
N ILE A 37 9.95 -3.97 2.27
CA ILE A 37 9.52 -2.89 3.16
C ILE A 37 9.97 -3.15 4.59
N ASP A 38 9.85 -4.40 5.04
CA ASP A 38 10.02 -4.85 6.41
C ASP A 38 11.47 -5.10 6.81
N ASP A 39 12.36 -5.40 5.86
CA ASP A 39 13.77 -5.67 6.14
C ASP A 39 14.64 -4.40 6.08
N ARG A 40 14.05 -3.25 5.75
CA ARG A 40 14.79 -1.99 5.58
C ARG A 40 14.80 -1.16 6.87
N PRO A 41 15.99 -0.80 7.40
CA PRO A 41 16.14 0.16 8.48
C PRO A 41 15.41 1.48 8.23
N ARG A 42 14.66 1.96 9.23
CA ARG A 42 13.93 3.24 9.15
C ARG A 42 14.46 4.23 10.17
N LYS A 43 14.85 5.43 9.71
CA LYS A 43 15.29 6.52 10.60
C LYS A 43 14.24 6.87 11.68
N THR A 44 12.96 6.79 11.34
CA THR A 44 11.84 7.03 12.29
C THR A 44 11.71 5.96 13.37
N LEU A 45 12.30 4.78 13.17
CA LEU A 45 12.37 3.69 14.13
C LEU A 45 13.75 3.60 14.81
N GLY A 46 14.52 4.70 14.83
CA GLY A 46 15.89 4.66 15.35
C GLY A 46 16.83 3.74 14.57
N TYR A 47 16.56 3.57 13.26
CA TYR A 47 17.24 2.65 12.34
C TYR A 47 16.99 1.16 12.60
N MET A 48 15.98 0.79 13.37
CA MET A 48 15.44 -0.58 13.36
C MET A 48 14.65 -0.86 12.08
N THR A 49 14.59 -2.14 11.71
CA THR A 49 13.64 -2.62 10.71
C THR A 49 12.22 -2.68 11.30
N PRO A 50 11.16 -2.54 10.48
CA PRO A 50 9.79 -2.77 10.95
C PRO A 50 9.60 -4.11 11.66
N SER A 51 10.21 -5.20 11.15
CA SER A 51 10.15 -6.53 11.76
C SER A 51 10.77 -6.57 13.15
N GLU A 52 11.93 -5.95 13.34
CA GLU A 52 12.59 -5.87 14.66
C GLU A 52 11.75 -5.08 15.67
N ALA A 53 11.21 -3.94 15.25
CA ALA A 53 10.36 -3.11 16.11
C ALA A 53 9.09 -3.86 16.53
N TYR A 54 8.47 -4.59 15.59
CA TYR A 54 7.31 -5.43 15.88
C TYR A 54 7.64 -6.53 16.90
N ALA A 55 8.74 -7.25 16.71
CA ALA A 55 9.17 -8.31 17.62
C ALA A 55 9.39 -7.80 19.06
N GLN A 56 9.96 -6.60 19.22
CA GLN A 56 10.11 -5.97 20.54
C GLN A 56 8.76 -5.67 21.20
N VAL A 57 7.83 -5.07 20.46
CA VAL A 57 6.49 -4.74 21.00
C VAL A 57 5.76 -6.01 21.42
N VAL A 58 5.79 -7.06 20.59
CA VAL A 58 5.18 -8.35 20.92
C VAL A 58 5.78 -8.93 22.20
N ALA A 59 7.11 -8.94 22.32
CA ALA A 59 7.80 -9.47 23.50
C ALA A 59 7.47 -8.70 24.79
N LEU A 60 7.15 -7.41 24.70
CA LEU A 60 6.74 -6.60 25.86
C LEU A 60 5.28 -6.79 26.27
N THR A 61 4.45 -7.33 25.37
CA THR A 61 3.00 -7.47 25.58
C THR A 61 2.52 -8.91 25.75
N ALA A 62 3.40 -9.89 25.53
CA ALA A 62 3.14 -11.33 25.70
C ALA A 62 3.32 -11.76 27.16
#